data_AF-A0A3C0HI65-F1
#
_entry.id   AF-A0A3C0HI65-F1
#
_cell.length_a   1.000
_cell.length_b   1.000
_cell.length_c   1.000
_cell.angle_alpha   90.00
_cell.angle_beta   90.00
_cell.angle_gamma   90.00
#
_symmetry.space_group_name_H-M   'P 1'
#
loop_
_entity.id
_entity.type
_entity.pdbx_description
1 polymer ?
#
loop_
_entity_poly.entity_id
_entity_poly.type
_entity_poly.pdbx_seq_one_letter_code
_entity_poly.pdbx_strand_id
1 'polypeptide(L)'
;MDRHGTGRVMVRNRRAAVGGFPQRIAHIDLLPASDDAALLGRLRAEFAYEVGDLDEEPVHDYASDPRLDWLLQTLDALGGEKALVLCRSRAKVQALEEALRLRSGLAVARFHEDMNLLQRDRNAAYFADPDGARVLIASEVGAEGRNFQFAQHLVLWDLPLHPDMLEQRIGRLDRIGQPGDVHLHAAAVASSAQEVLLRWYHEGLDAFRAVVPDGRELLRRCVDELVALAEADPIGREPALDALLAATRRDHAKLSEQIARGRDRLLERASQRAEADTLRAALADDDADAITQESMLELLEAFGITHEPLGGGRVLLDPEYLTVDGFDALKGGAREATCDRRVALARDDLLYLRADHPLVQSAQDLMLSSELGNACLLIDDTLPPRTALLEAVYVLECIADARLDVARFLPPTPLRMVVDTRLQRRDGFVADADSVAKAGDRPFDLTPMRKVLASLVPPMLGACETAARRDAAAVVATAAAAVQARLDSEIARLESLARVNPAVSAADVQALREERDALLAALPGARPRLDAVRLVTSPDFLLLRR
;
A
#
# COMPACT_ATOMS: atom_id res chain seq x y z
N MET A 1 27.59 -15.56 -1.24
CA MET A 1 26.90 -14.31 -1.57
C MET A 1 27.87 -13.15 -1.45
N ASP A 2 28.55 -12.99 -0.32
CA ASP A 2 29.54 -11.93 -0.08
C ASP A 2 30.60 -11.74 -1.17
N ARG A 3 31.07 -12.81 -1.83
CA ARG A 3 32.06 -12.74 -2.94
C ARG A 3 31.45 -12.46 -4.33
N HIS A 4 30.13 -12.50 -4.46
CA HIS A 4 29.42 -12.29 -5.72
C HIS A 4 29.20 -10.79 -5.89
N GLY A 5 30.09 -10.13 -6.62
CA GLY A 5 30.17 -8.67 -6.70
C GLY A 5 28.87 -7.99 -7.15
N THR A 6 28.12 -8.63 -8.06
CA THR A 6 26.85 -8.09 -8.56
C THR A 6 25.69 -8.20 -7.57
N GLY A 7 25.74 -9.10 -6.58
CA GLY A 7 24.63 -9.32 -5.65
C GLY A 7 24.27 -8.15 -4.73
N ARG A 8 25.15 -7.14 -4.61
CA ARG A 8 24.91 -5.92 -3.83
C ARG A 8 24.34 -4.76 -4.66
N VAL A 9 24.63 -4.75 -5.96
CA VAL A 9 24.28 -3.64 -6.87
C VAL A 9 23.11 -4.01 -7.79
N MET A 10 22.92 -5.30 -8.05
CA MET A 10 21.86 -5.83 -8.88
C MET A 10 20.95 -6.73 -8.05
N VAL A 11 19.65 -6.45 -8.09
CA VAL A 11 18.61 -7.29 -7.49
C VAL A 11 17.80 -7.91 -8.63
N ARG A 12 17.81 -9.24 -8.71
CA ARG A 12 17.00 -9.96 -9.69
C ARG A 12 16.25 -11.09 -9.01
N ASN A 13 14.95 -10.91 -8.87
CA ASN A 13 14.04 -11.90 -8.32
C ASN A 13 13.34 -12.67 -9.43
N ARG A 14 13.04 -13.94 -9.17
CA ARG A 14 12.12 -14.74 -9.99
C ARG A 14 10.90 -15.11 -9.16
N ARG A 15 9.75 -15.19 -9.82
CA ARG A 15 8.47 -15.61 -9.24
C ARG A 15 8.59 -16.88 -8.38
N ALA A 16 9.28 -17.90 -8.89
CA ALA A 16 9.49 -19.17 -8.19
C ALA A 16 10.34 -19.06 -6.90
N ALA A 17 11.25 -18.09 -6.83
CA ALA A 17 12.08 -17.87 -5.64
C ALA A 17 11.35 -17.00 -4.60
N VAL A 18 10.55 -16.02 -5.04
CA VAL A 18 9.80 -15.13 -4.14
C VAL A 18 8.66 -15.87 -3.44
N GLY A 19 7.96 -16.76 -4.15
CA GLY A 19 6.78 -17.46 -3.61
C GLY A 19 5.60 -16.51 -3.35
N GLY A 20 4.52 -17.04 -2.75
CA GLY A 20 3.35 -16.25 -2.36
C GLY A 20 2.43 -15.78 -3.50
N PHE A 21 2.69 -16.22 -4.73
CA PHE A 21 1.76 -16.01 -5.84
C PHE A 21 0.69 -17.13 -5.88
N PRO A 22 -0.54 -16.81 -6.31
CA PRO A 22 -1.61 -17.80 -6.43
C PRO A 22 -1.32 -18.84 -7.51
N GLN A 23 -1.98 -20.00 -7.42
CA GLN A 23 -2.04 -20.90 -8.57
C GLN A 23 -3.01 -20.35 -9.62
N ARG A 24 -2.75 -20.66 -10.89
CA ARG A 24 -3.66 -20.34 -11.99
C ARG A 24 -4.48 -21.59 -12.34
N ILE A 25 -5.80 -21.49 -12.25
CA ILE A 25 -6.74 -22.55 -12.60
C ILE A 25 -7.40 -22.17 -13.91
N ALA A 26 -7.05 -22.87 -14.99
CA ALA A 26 -7.58 -22.61 -16.31
C ALA A 26 -8.90 -23.36 -16.55
N HIS A 27 -9.93 -22.61 -16.93
CA HIS A 27 -11.24 -23.05 -17.41
C HIS A 27 -11.37 -22.64 -18.88
N ILE A 28 -11.06 -23.58 -19.78
CA ILE A 28 -10.95 -23.31 -21.22
C ILE A 28 -12.03 -24.11 -21.93
N ASP A 29 -12.97 -23.41 -22.56
CA ASP A 29 -14.14 -24.01 -23.19
C ASP A 29 -14.14 -23.79 -24.71
N LEU A 30 -14.41 -24.87 -25.45
CA LEU A 30 -14.69 -24.79 -26.87
C LEU A 30 -16.21 -24.86 -27.07
N LEU A 31 -16.80 -23.76 -27.53
CA LEU A 31 -18.24 -23.67 -27.77
C LEU A 31 -18.61 -24.41 -29.05
N PRO A 32 -19.85 -24.94 -29.16
CA PRO A 32 -20.29 -25.64 -30.37
C PRO A 32 -20.07 -24.82 -31.64
N ALA A 33 -19.73 -25.51 -32.73
CA ALA A 33 -19.60 -24.88 -34.03
C ALA A 33 -20.93 -24.25 -34.45
N SER A 34 -20.85 -23.11 -35.15
CA SER A 34 -22.01 -22.42 -35.69
C SER A 34 -21.93 -22.40 -37.21
N ASP A 35 -23.05 -22.70 -37.87
CA ASP A 35 -23.19 -22.56 -39.33
C ASP A 35 -23.57 -21.13 -39.75
N ASP A 36 -23.71 -20.21 -38.79
CA ASP A 36 -24.02 -18.81 -39.06
C ASP A 36 -22.81 -18.08 -39.67
N ALA A 37 -22.85 -17.88 -40.99
CA ALA A 37 -21.83 -17.17 -41.74
C ALA A 37 -21.62 -15.72 -41.28
N ALA A 38 -22.65 -15.05 -40.73
CA ALA A 38 -22.51 -13.69 -40.21
C ALA A 38 -21.71 -13.68 -38.91
N LEU A 39 -21.99 -14.63 -38.00
CA LEU A 39 -21.21 -14.81 -36.77
C LEU A 39 -19.74 -15.12 -37.09
N LEU A 40 -19.49 -16.12 -37.94
CA LEU A 40 -18.13 -16.51 -38.30
C LEU A 40 -17.38 -15.40 -39.03
N GLY A 41 -18.06 -14.66 -39.92
CA GLY A 41 -17.48 -13.51 -40.62
C GLY A 41 -17.08 -12.38 -39.65
N ARG A 42 -17.93 -12.08 -38.66
CA ARG A 42 -17.61 -11.10 -37.62
C ARG A 42 -16.44 -11.56 -36.75
N LEU A 43 -16.46 -12.81 -36.28
CA LEU A 43 -15.36 -13.36 -35.48
C LEU A 43 -14.03 -13.32 -36.24
N ARG A 44 -14.05 -13.61 -37.55
CA ARG A 44 -12.87 -13.46 -38.41
C ARG A 44 -12.40 -12.00 -38.51
N ALA A 45 -13.33 -11.05 -38.68
CA ALA A 45 -12.99 -9.63 -38.71
C ALA A 45 -12.41 -9.13 -37.36
N GLU A 46 -12.98 -9.58 -36.23
CA GLU A 46 -12.43 -9.30 -34.89
C GLU A 46 -10.98 -9.80 -34.77
N PHE A 47 -10.71 -11.03 -35.22
CA PHE A 47 -9.37 -11.60 -35.21
C PHE A 47 -8.41 -10.82 -36.12
N ALA A 48 -8.83 -10.48 -37.34
CA ALA A 48 -8.02 -9.71 -38.28
C ALA A 48 -7.63 -8.32 -37.72
N TYR A 49 -8.54 -7.65 -37.03
CA TYR A 49 -8.23 -6.41 -36.30
C TYR A 49 -7.27 -6.64 -35.13
N GLU A 50 -7.39 -7.75 -34.40
CA GLU A 50 -6.50 -8.07 -33.28
C GLU A 50 -5.06 -8.32 -33.70
N VAL A 51 -4.86 -8.98 -34.86
CA VAL A 51 -3.54 -9.27 -35.42
C VAL A 51 -2.96 -8.10 -36.23
N GLY A 52 -3.75 -7.05 -36.49
CA GLY A 52 -3.32 -5.83 -37.18
C GLY A 52 -3.49 -5.86 -38.70
N ASP A 53 -4.26 -6.82 -39.23
CA ASP A 53 -4.58 -6.91 -40.66
C ASP A 53 -5.74 -5.98 -41.08
N LEU A 54 -6.50 -5.46 -40.12
CA LEU A 54 -7.49 -4.41 -40.33
C LEU A 54 -7.13 -3.15 -39.57
N ASP A 55 -7.18 -2.01 -40.24
CA ASP A 55 -6.94 -0.68 -39.65
C ASP A 55 -8.14 -0.18 -38.82
N GLU A 56 -9.36 -0.54 -39.23
CA GLU A 56 -10.61 -0.10 -38.59
C GLU A 56 -11.22 -1.24 -37.77
N GLU A 57 -11.61 -0.92 -36.53
CA GLU A 57 -12.27 -1.86 -35.64
C GLU A 57 -13.69 -2.20 -36.15
N PRO A 58 -14.06 -3.49 -36.29
CA PRO A 58 -15.40 -3.86 -36.72
C PRO A 58 -16.45 -3.50 -35.67
N VAL A 59 -17.68 -3.26 -36.11
CA VAL A 59 -18.81 -3.04 -35.20
C VAL A 59 -19.15 -4.33 -34.46
N HIS A 60 -19.29 -4.25 -33.14
CA HIS A 60 -19.61 -5.40 -32.29
C HIS A 60 -21.09 -5.40 -31.88
N ASP A 61 -21.75 -6.54 -32.07
CA ASP A 61 -23.06 -6.85 -31.49
C ASP A 61 -22.99 -8.23 -30.82
N TYR A 62 -23.10 -8.26 -29.49
CA TYR A 62 -23.00 -9.50 -28.72
C TYR A 62 -24.36 -10.07 -28.28
N ALA A 63 -25.48 -9.46 -28.68
CA ALA A 63 -26.81 -9.84 -28.18
C ALA A 63 -27.18 -11.31 -28.50
N SER A 64 -26.72 -11.82 -29.64
CA SER A 64 -26.91 -13.20 -30.11
C SER A 64 -25.60 -14.00 -30.19
N ASP A 65 -24.52 -13.53 -29.56
CA ASP A 65 -23.24 -14.24 -29.55
C ASP A 65 -23.29 -15.44 -28.59
N PRO A 66 -22.95 -16.67 -29.03
CA PRO A 66 -22.94 -17.84 -28.14
C PRO A 66 -21.95 -17.71 -26.97
N ARG A 67 -20.90 -16.89 -27.10
CA ARG A 67 -19.99 -16.58 -25.98
C ARG A 67 -20.69 -15.82 -24.86
N LEU A 68 -21.74 -15.06 -25.16
CA LEU A 68 -22.54 -14.37 -24.14
C LEU A 68 -23.31 -15.39 -23.28
N ASP A 69 -23.88 -16.42 -23.90
CA ASP A 69 -24.58 -17.48 -23.17
C ASP A 69 -23.61 -18.25 -22.26
N TRP A 70 -22.39 -18.55 -22.75
CA TRP A 70 -21.32 -19.13 -21.94
C TRP A 70 -20.91 -18.21 -20.77
N LEU A 71 -20.76 -16.91 -21.03
CA LEU A 71 -20.41 -15.94 -20.00
C LEU A 71 -21.48 -15.88 -18.91
N LEU A 72 -22.77 -15.84 -19.29
CA LEU A 72 -23.88 -15.84 -18.33
C LEU A 72 -23.89 -17.11 -17.48
N GLN A 73 -23.72 -18.29 -18.09
CA GLN A 73 -23.62 -19.56 -17.36
C GLN A 73 -22.43 -19.58 -16.40
N THR A 74 -21.29 -19.07 -16.84
CA THR A 74 -20.09 -18.94 -16.00
C THR A 74 -20.40 -18.04 -14.81
N LEU A 75 -20.91 -16.82 -15.04
CA LEU A 75 -21.24 -15.85 -13.99
C LEU A 75 -22.31 -16.35 -13.01
N ASP A 76 -23.28 -17.13 -13.49
CA ASP A 76 -24.29 -17.77 -12.64
C ASP A 76 -23.65 -18.86 -11.76
N ALA A 77 -22.73 -19.66 -12.31
CA ALA A 77 -22.00 -20.68 -11.56
C ALA A 77 -21.06 -20.08 -10.49
N LEU A 78 -20.56 -18.86 -10.70
CA LEU A 78 -19.79 -18.11 -9.70
C LEU A 78 -20.64 -17.61 -8.52
N GLY A 79 -21.98 -17.66 -8.62
CA GLY A 79 -22.87 -17.32 -7.51
C GLY A 79 -22.81 -15.84 -7.10
N GLY A 80 -21.99 -15.50 -6.12
CA GLY A 80 -21.80 -14.13 -5.60
C GLY A 80 -20.41 -13.54 -5.84
N GLU A 81 -19.49 -14.32 -6.39
CA GLU A 81 -18.08 -13.94 -6.50
C GLU A 81 -17.84 -12.84 -7.56
N LYS A 82 -16.79 -12.05 -7.35
CA LYS A 82 -16.42 -10.94 -8.24
C LYS A 82 -15.65 -11.45 -9.46
N ALA A 83 -16.08 -11.05 -10.66
CA ALA A 83 -15.43 -11.41 -11.92
C ALA A 83 -14.94 -10.17 -12.68
N LEU A 84 -13.68 -10.16 -13.08
CA LEU A 84 -13.11 -9.18 -13.99
C LEU A 84 -13.20 -9.73 -15.43
N VAL A 85 -13.86 -9.01 -16.33
CA VAL A 85 -13.94 -9.34 -17.75
C VAL A 85 -13.05 -8.37 -18.52
N LEU A 86 -12.01 -8.88 -19.17
CA LEU A 86 -11.10 -8.06 -19.98
C LEU A 86 -11.41 -8.18 -21.46
N CYS A 87 -11.51 -7.03 -22.11
CA CYS A 87 -11.67 -6.86 -23.55
C CYS A 87 -10.49 -6.05 -24.10
N ARG A 88 -10.14 -6.25 -25.37
CA ARG A 88 -9.09 -5.45 -26.03
C ARG A 88 -9.41 -3.96 -26.07
N SER A 89 -10.64 -3.59 -26.41
CA SER A 89 -11.01 -2.21 -26.73
C SER A 89 -12.23 -1.72 -25.96
N ARG A 90 -12.38 -0.40 -25.90
CA ARG A 90 -13.61 0.24 -25.43
C ARG A 90 -14.86 -0.21 -26.20
N ALA A 91 -14.78 -0.37 -27.53
CA ALA A 91 -15.94 -0.73 -28.34
C ALA A 91 -16.52 -2.10 -27.90
N LYS A 92 -15.63 -3.07 -27.62
CA LYS A 92 -16.02 -4.37 -27.07
C LYS A 92 -16.62 -4.26 -25.67
N VAL A 93 -16.04 -3.44 -24.78
CA VAL A 93 -16.60 -3.20 -23.43
C VAL A 93 -18.02 -2.67 -23.51
N GLN A 94 -18.28 -1.70 -24.39
CA GLN A 94 -19.61 -1.08 -24.55
C GLN A 94 -20.63 -2.08 -25.10
N ALA A 95 -20.29 -2.80 -26.18
CA ALA A 95 -21.18 -3.79 -26.76
C ALA A 95 -21.48 -4.95 -25.79
N LEU A 96 -20.49 -5.37 -24.99
CA LEU A 96 -20.67 -6.48 -24.03
C LEU A 96 -21.50 -6.05 -22.82
N GLU A 97 -21.30 -4.83 -22.32
CA GLU A 97 -22.12 -4.27 -21.24
C GLU A 97 -23.57 -4.13 -21.66
N GLU A 98 -23.83 -3.59 -22.85
CA GLU A 98 -25.18 -3.45 -23.40
C GLU A 98 -25.86 -4.82 -23.54
N ALA A 99 -25.16 -5.80 -24.11
CA ALA A 99 -25.70 -7.15 -24.28
C ALA A 99 -25.97 -7.86 -22.93
N LEU A 100 -25.05 -7.75 -21.97
CA LEU A 100 -25.24 -8.30 -20.62
C LEU A 100 -26.40 -7.63 -19.88
N ARG A 101 -26.56 -6.31 -20.00
CA ARG A 101 -27.65 -5.56 -19.36
C ARG A 101 -29.01 -5.89 -19.95
N LEU A 102 -29.09 -6.17 -21.24
CA LEU A 102 -30.33 -6.57 -21.90
C LEU A 102 -30.73 -8.01 -21.57
N ARG A 103 -29.75 -8.89 -21.35
CA ARG A 103 -29.96 -10.35 -21.12
C ARG A 103 -29.95 -10.76 -19.65
N SER A 104 -29.46 -9.91 -18.75
CA SER A 104 -29.30 -10.21 -17.32
C SER A 104 -29.62 -9.01 -16.43
N GLY A 105 -30.05 -9.28 -15.20
CA GLY A 105 -30.21 -8.26 -14.15
C GLY A 105 -28.95 -8.06 -13.30
N LEU A 106 -27.78 -8.46 -13.79
CA LEU A 106 -26.54 -8.42 -13.03
C LEU A 106 -26.09 -6.98 -12.79
N ALA A 107 -25.52 -6.74 -11.61
CA ALA A 107 -24.83 -5.50 -11.29
C ALA A 107 -23.47 -5.48 -12.00
N VAL A 108 -23.37 -4.69 -13.08
CA VAL A 108 -22.18 -4.58 -13.94
C VAL A 108 -21.58 -3.18 -13.81
N ALA A 109 -20.28 -3.13 -13.56
CA ALA A 109 -19.46 -1.93 -13.66
C ALA A 109 -18.66 -1.95 -14.98
N ARG A 110 -18.35 -0.77 -15.51
CA ARG A 110 -17.53 -0.63 -16.72
C ARG A 110 -16.29 0.21 -16.46
N PHE A 111 -15.23 -0.08 -17.20
CA PHE A 111 -13.96 0.62 -17.07
C PHE A 111 -13.25 0.75 -18.42
N HIS A 112 -13.08 1.96 -18.94
CA HIS A 112 -12.34 2.19 -20.17
C HIS A 112 -11.69 3.59 -20.22
N GLU A 113 -10.84 3.82 -21.21
CA GLU A 113 -9.97 4.97 -21.35
C GLU A 113 -10.71 6.32 -21.47
N ASP A 114 -11.91 6.38 -22.07
CA ASP A 114 -12.68 7.64 -22.13
C ASP A 114 -13.41 8.04 -20.84
N MET A 115 -13.39 7.20 -19.82
CA MET A 115 -13.94 7.57 -18.52
C MET A 115 -12.99 8.53 -17.82
N ASN A 116 -13.52 9.61 -17.24
CA ASN A 116 -12.71 10.49 -16.41
C ASN A 116 -12.31 9.77 -15.10
N LEU A 117 -11.31 10.33 -14.39
CA LEU A 117 -10.77 9.73 -13.18
C LEU A 117 -11.86 9.42 -12.13
N LEU A 118 -12.77 10.37 -11.90
CA LEU A 118 -13.87 10.21 -10.95
C LEU A 118 -14.82 9.05 -11.32
N GLN A 119 -15.14 8.90 -12.61
CA GLN A 119 -15.99 7.81 -13.09
C GLN A 119 -15.30 6.46 -12.93
N ARG A 120 -13.99 6.40 -13.20
CA ARG A 120 -13.17 5.19 -13.03
C ARG A 120 -13.12 4.78 -11.56
N ASP A 121 -12.82 5.72 -10.67
CA ASP A 121 -12.76 5.50 -9.23
C ASP A 121 -14.11 5.05 -8.69
N ARG A 122 -15.22 5.67 -9.12
CA ARG A 122 -16.57 5.25 -8.72
C ARG A 122 -16.91 3.82 -9.18
N ASN A 123 -16.53 3.43 -10.41
CA ASN A 123 -16.81 2.08 -10.90
C ASN A 123 -15.91 1.03 -10.24
N ALA A 124 -14.65 1.36 -9.98
CA ALA A 124 -13.74 0.51 -9.21
C ALA A 124 -14.24 0.35 -7.77
N ALA A 125 -14.68 1.44 -7.13
CA ALA A 125 -15.29 1.42 -5.81
C ALA A 125 -16.56 0.58 -5.78
N TYR A 126 -17.44 0.73 -6.76
CA TYR A 126 -18.65 -0.08 -6.88
C TYR A 126 -18.34 -1.56 -7.09
N PHE A 127 -17.26 -1.90 -7.81
CA PHE A 127 -16.83 -3.29 -7.97
C PHE A 127 -16.17 -3.86 -6.71
N ALA A 128 -15.39 -3.05 -5.98
CA ALA A 128 -14.74 -3.43 -4.73
C ALA A 128 -15.71 -3.57 -3.55
N ASP A 129 -16.84 -2.87 -3.58
CA ASP A 129 -17.90 -2.99 -2.59
C ASP A 129 -18.50 -4.42 -2.60
N PRO A 130 -18.53 -5.13 -1.45
CA PRO A 130 -19.14 -6.45 -1.35
C PRO A 130 -20.57 -6.51 -1.92
N ASP A 131 -21.38 -5.48 -1.66
CA ASP A 131 -22.79 -5.39 -2.10
C ASP A 131 -22.94 -4.67 -3.46
N GLY A 132 -21.82 -4.28 -4.07
CA GLY A 132 -21.79 -3.57 -5.34
C GLY A 132 -21.76 -4.45 -6.59
N ALA A 133 -21.13 -3.96 -7.67
CA ALA A 133 -21.03 -4.67 -8.94
C ALA A 133 -20.37 -6.05 -8.76
N ARG A 134 -21.00 -7.09 -9.30
CA ARG A 134 -20.43 -8.45 -9.34
C ARG A 134 -19.45 -8.63 -10.50
N VAL A 135 -19.62 -7.85 -11.56
CA VAL A 135 -18.82 -7.94 -12.78
C VAL A 135 -18.24 -6.59 -13.11
N LEU A 136 -16.93 -6.54 -13.38
CA LEU A 136 -16.28 -5.38 -13.97
C LEU A 136 -15.85 -5.71 -15.39
N ILE A 137 -16.39 -5.01 -16.38
CA ILE A 137 -15.96 -5.13 -17.77
C ILE A 137 -14.97 -4.01 -18.07
N ALA A 138 -13.73 -4.36 -18.39
CA ALA A 138 -12.66 -3.40 -18.56
C ALA A 138 -11.94 -3.55 -19.90
N SER A 139 -11.56 -2.42 -20.50
CA SER A 139 -10.64 -2.40 -21.63
C SER A 139 -9.21 -2.61 -21.13
N GLU A 140 -8.35 -3.12 -22.00
CA GLU A 140 -6.95 -3.39 -21.69
C GLU A 140 -6.21 -2.14 -21.20
N VAL A 141 -6.38 -1.01 -21.89
CA VAL A 141 -5.80 0.30 -21.52
C VAL A 141 -6.45 0.87 -20.26
N GLY A 142 -7.76 0.66 -20.09
CA GLY A 142 -8.48 1.11 -18.91
C GLY A 142 -7.95 0.45 -17.63
N ALA A 143 -7.83 -0.88 -17.61
CA ALA A 143 -7.42 -1.63 -16.42
C ALA A 143 -5.92 -1.48 -16.06
N GLU A 144 -5.15 -0.70 -16.82
CA GLU A 144 -3.73 -0.49 -16.55
C GLU A 144 -3.50 0.22 -15.21
N GLY A 145 -2.45 -0.19 -14.49
CA GLY A 145 -2.09 0.37 -13.18
C GLY A 145 -3.00 0.01 -12.00
N ARG A 146 -4.21 -0.54 -12.22
CA ARG A 146 -5.16 -0.86 -11.13
C ARG A 146 -4.91 -2.22 -10.48
N ASN A 147 -5.33 -2.33 -9.22
CA ASN A 147 -5.22 -3.53 -8.41
C ASN A 147 -6.61 -4.12 -8.13
N PHE A 148 -6.88 -5.33 -8.62
CA PHE A 148 -8.15 -6.04 -8.39
C PHE A 148 -7.94 -7.32 -7.58
N GLN A 149 -7.01 -7.26 -6.61
CA GLN A 149 -6.59 -8.40 -5.77
C GLN A 149 -7.70 -8.98 -4.87
N PHE A 150 -8.86 -8.34 -4.78
CA PHE A 150 -10.05 -8.87 -4.11
C PHE A 150 -10.88 -9.80 -5.02
N ALA A 151 -10.65 -9.78 -6.35
CA ALA A 151 -11.29 -10.67 -7.30
C ALA A 151 -10.38 -11.85 -7.63
N GLN A 152 -10.99 -13.04 -7.79
CA GLN A 152 -10.29 -14.29 -8.11
C GLN A 152 -10.59 -14.81 -9.52
N HIS A 153 -11.65 -14.30 -10.17
CA HIS A 153 -12.06 -14.73 -11.50
C HIS A 153 -11.71 -13.71 -12.57
N LEU A 154 -10.91 -14.13 -13.55
CA LEU A 154 -10.61 -13.37 -14.76
C LEU A 154 -11.25 -14.05 -15.96
N VAL A 155 -12.14 -13.34 -16.64
CA VAL A 155 -12.69 -13.73 -17.93
C VAL A 155 -11.94 -12.98 -19.03
N LEU A 156 -11.35 -13.72 -19.94
CA LEU A 156 -10.71 -13.18 -21.13
C LEU A 156 -11.72 -13.27 -22.28
N TRP A 157 -12.42 -12.16 -22.55
CA TRP A 157 -13.44 -12.12 -23.61
C TRP A 157 -12.84 -12.31 -25.01
N ASP A 158 -11.65 -11.77 -25.18
CA ASP A 158 -10.78 -11.99 -26.33
C ASP A 158 -9.35 -12.32 -25.87
N LEU A 159 -8.52 -12.81 -26.79
CA LEU A 159 -7.14 -13.17 -26.53
C LEU A 159 -6.22 -12.31 -27.40
N PRO A 160 -5.19 -11.65 -26.83
CA PRO A 160 -4.26 -10.88 -27.62
C PRO A 160 -3.35 -11.82 -28.42
N LEU A 161 -2.85 -11.38 -29.58
CA LEU A 161 -1.88 -12.14 -30.35
C LEU A 161 -0.55 -12.35 -29.60
N HIS A 162 -0.12 -11.33 -28.84
CA HIS A 162 1.15 -11.34 -28.12
C HIS A 162 1.02 -11.94 -26.71
N PRO A 163 1.80 -13.00 -26.37
CA PRO A 163 1.78 -13.61 -25.04
C PRO A 163 2.10 -12.65 -23.89
N ASP A 164 2.96 -11.65 -24.13
CA ASP A 164 3.28 -10.64 -23.12
C ASP A 164 2.03 -9.85 -22.69
N MET A 165 1.11 -9.59 -23.63
CA MET A 165 -0.16 -8.91 -23.33
C MET A 165 -1.11 -9.82 -22.55
N LEU A 166 -1.14 -11.11 -22.87
CA LEU A 166 -1.91 -12.10 -22.09
C LEU A 166 -1.41 -12.15 -20.64
N GLU A 167 -0.09 -12.17 -20.43
CA GLU A 167 0.51 -12.13 -19.10
C GLU A 167 0.20 -10.82 -18.36
N GLN A 168 0.16 -9.68 -19.04
CA GLN A 168 -0.28 -8.42 -18.44
C GLN A 168 -1.75 -8.44 -18.01
N ARG A 169 -2.63 -9.06 -18.81
CA ARG A 169 -4.05 -9.27 -18.47
C ARG A 169 -4.19 -10.16 -17.23
N ILE A 170 -3.50 -11.30 -17.21
CA ILE A 170 -3.50 -12.23 -16.06
C ILE A 170 -2.91 -11.55 -14.82
N GLY A 171 -1.87 -10.74 -14.98
CA GLY A 171 -1.21 -9.97 -13.92
C GLY A 171 -2.08 -8.88 -13.26
N ARG A 172 -3.32 -8.67 -13.71
CA ARG A 172 -4.32 -7.84 -12.99
C ARG A 172 -4.81 -8.51 -11.71
N LEU A 173 -4.86 -9.85 -11.72
CA LEU A 173 -5.23 -10.66 -10.56
C LEU A 173 -4.03 -11.45 -10.03
N ASP A 174 -3.20 -12.01 -10.91
CA ASP A 174 -2.08 -12.89 -10.54
C ASP A 174 -0.91 -12.12 -9.90
N ARG A 175 -1.08 -11.77 -8.63
CA ARG A 175 -0.15 -10.98 -7.82
C ARG A 175 -0.04 -11.57 -6.42
N ILE A 176 1.08 -11.29 -5.75
CA ILE A 176 1.27 -11.62 -4.33
C ILE A 176 0.22 -10.87 -3.50
N GLY A 177 -0.43 -11.57 -2.57
CA GLY A 177 -1.47 -10.99 -1.70
C GLY A 177 -2.91 -11.35 -2.09
N GLN A 178 -3.10 -12.13 -3.16
CA GLN A 178 -4.40 -12.73 -3.49
C GLN A 178 -4.89 -13.65 -2.34
N PRO A 179 -6.17 -13.58 -1.93
CA PRO A 179 -6.72 -14.42 -0.87
C PRO A 179 -6.86 -15.90 -1.25
N GLY A 180 -6.72 -16.25 -2.53
CA GLY A 180 -6.80 -17.62 -3.02
C GLY A 180 -6.31 -17.75 -4.46
N ASP A 181 -6.62 -18.88 -5.09
CA ASP A 181 -6.18 -19.16 -6.46
C ASP A 181 -6.92 -18.29 -7.47
N VAL A 182 -6.26 -18.01 -8.60
CA VAL A 182 -6.81 -17.21 -9.68
C VAL A 182 -7.38 -18.15 -10.75
N HIS A 183 -8.65 -17.96 -11.05
CA HIS A 183 -9.39 -18.73 -12.05
C HIS A 183 -9.46 -17.94 -13.36
N LEU A 184 -8.90 -18.52 -14.42
CA LEU A 184 -8.89 -17.94 -15.76
C LEU A 184 -9.92 -18.62 -16.63
N HIS A 185 -10.89 -17.86 -17.12
CA HIS A 185 -11.95 -18.32 -17.99
C HIS A 185 -11.74 -17.77 -19.40
N ALA A 186 -11.71 -18.64 -20.39
CA ALA A 186 -11.65 -18.24 -21.79
C ALA A 186 -12.42 -19.23 -22.66
N ALA A 187 -13.10 -18.72 -23.69
CA ALA A 187 -13.83 -19.55 -24.62
C ALA A 187 -13.69 -19.07 -26.05
N ALA A 188 -13.75 -20.00 -27.00
CA ALA A 188 -13.82 -19.72 -28.43
C ALA A 188 -14.92 -20.56 -29.07
N VAL A 189 -15.53 -20.05 -30.14
CA VAL A 189 -16.46 -20.82 -30.97
C VAL A 189 -15.66 -21.81 -31.80
N ALA A 190 -16.03 -23.08 -31.81
CA ALA A 190 -15.39 -24.07 -32.67
C ALA A 190 -15.47 -23.63 -34.15
N SER A 191 -14.43 -23.95 -34.91
CA SER A 191 -14.23 -23.52 -36.30
C SER A 191 -13.97 -22.02 -36.51
N SER A 192 -13.79 -21.23 -35.45
CA SER A 192 -13.46 -19.79 -35.56
C SER A 192 -11.94 -19.54 -35.65
N ALA A 193 -11.54 -18.33 -36.03
CA ALA A 193 -10.13 -17.91 -35.99
C ALA A 193 -9.60 -17.88 -34.54
N GLN A 194 -10.43 -17.46 -33.58
CA GLN A 194 -10.08 -17.39 -32.16
C GLN A 194 -9.78 -18.77 -31.55
N GLU A 195 -10.39 -19.85 -32.04
CA GLU A 195 -10.10 -21.21 -31.60
C GLU A 195 -8.62 -21.55 -31.77
N VAL A 196 -8.02 -21.18 -32.92
CA VAL A 196 -6.62 -21.46 -33.22
C VAL A 196 -5.71 -20.80 -32.19
N LEU A 197 -5.98 -19.54 -31.85
CA LEU A 197 -5.22 -18.80 -30.85
C LEU A 197 -5.42 -19.36 -29.44
N LEU A 198 -6.67 -19.70 -29.07
CA LEU A 198 -7.01 -20.31 -27.78
C LEU A 198 -6.26 -21.63 -27.59
N ARG A 199 -6.29 -22.52 -28.59
CA ARG A 199 -5.59 -23.80 -28.58
C ARG A 199 -4.07 -23.62 -28.54
N TRP A 200 -3.53 -22.64 -29.26
CA TRP A 200 -2.09 -22.34 -29.20
C TRP A 200 -1.63 -21.92 -27.80
N TYR A 201 -2.37 -21.03 -27.14
CA TYR A 201 -2.08 -20.65 -25.76
C TYR A 201 -2.27 -21.79 -24.76
N HIS A 202 -3.33 -22.57 -24.91
CA HIS A 202 -3.65 -23.63 -23.96
C HIS A 202 -2.82 -24.90 -24.15
N GLU A 203 -2.78 -25.44 -25.37
CA GLU A 203 -2.16 -26.73 -25.68
C GLU A 203 -0.70 -26.59 -26.13
N GLY A 204 -0.34 -25.47 -26.75
CA GLY A 204 1.02 -25.19 -27.21
C GLY A 204 1.91 -24.69 -26.09
N LEU A 205 1.46 -23.64 -25.40
CA LEU A 205 2.25 -22.89 -24.41
C LEU A 205 1.91 -23.19 -22.94
N ASP A 206 0.73 -23.74 -22.65
CA ASP A 206 0.17 -23.85 -21.29
C ASP A 206 0.13 -22.50 -20.53
N ALA A 207 -0.11 -21.41 -21.27
CA ALA A 207 0.03 -20.03 -20.79
C ALA A 207 -1.00 -19.64 -19.72
N PHE A 208 -2.13 -20.34 -19.67
CA PHE A 208 -3.15 -20.11 -18.65
C PHE A 208 -2.77 -20.72 -17.29
N ARG A 209 -1.91 -21.75 -17.25
CA ARG A 209 -1.51 -22.40 -15.98
C ARG A 209 -0.14 -21.95 -15.49
N ALA A 210 0.73 -21.49 -16.39
CA ALA A 210 2.08 -21.07 -16.06
C ALA A 210 2.50 -19.78 -16.79
N VAL A 211 3.45 -19.06 -16.20
CA VAL A 211 4.10 -17.91 -16.86
C VAL A 211 5.00 -18.41 -17.99
N VAL A 212 4.87 -17.83 -19.19
CA VAL A 212 5.61 -18.25 -20.38
C VAL A 212 6.68 -17.21 -20.77
N PRO A 213 7.91 -17.27 -20.20
CA PRO A 213 8.95 -16.26 -20.44
C PRO A 213 9.51 -16.27 -21.87
N ASP A 214 9.29 -17.34 -22.61
CA ASP A 214 9.72 -17.59 -23.98
C ASP A 214 8.61 -17.35 -25.01
N GLY A 215 7.42 -16.95 -24.58
CA GLY A 215 6.24 -16.80 -25.45
C GLY A 215 6.48 -15.87 -26.63
N ARG A 216 7.16 -14.74 -26.42
CA ARG A 216 7.53 -13.80 -27.51
C ARG A 216 8.41 -14.43 -28.57
N GLU A 217 9.40 -15.24 -28.17
CA GLU A 217 10.29 -15.90 -29.14
C GLU A 217 9.58 -17.03 -29.88
N LEU A 218 8.67 -17.75 -29.21
CA LEU A 218 7.85 -18.78 -29.86
C LEU A 218 6.89 -18.16 -30.87
N LEU A 219 6.15 -17.10 -30.49
CA LEU A 219 5.29 -16.38 -31.42
C LEU A 219 6.06 -15.91 -32.65
N ARG A 220 7.24 -15.30 -32.46
CA ARG A 220 8.09 -14.82 -33.56
C ARG A 220 8.43 -15.93 -34.58
N ARG A 221 8.52 -17.19 -34.14
CA ARG A 221 8.82 -18.34 -35.02
C ARG A 221 7.61 -18.85 -35.79
N CYS A 222 6.40 -18.68 -35.25
CA CYS A 222 5.21 -19.31 -35.80
C CYS A 222 4.06 -18.34 -36.13
N VAL A 223 4.25 -17.02 -36.00
CA VAL A 223 3.16 -16.04 -36.18
C VAL A 223 2.53 -16.15 -37.56
N ASP A 224 3.32 -16.24 -38.63
CA ASP A 224 2.80 -16.32 -40.00
C ASP A 224 1.98 -17.60 -40.22
N GLU A 225 2.46 -18.74 -39.70
CA GLU A 225 1.76 -20.03 -39.79
C GLU A 225 0.49 -20.03 -38.92
N LEU A 226 0.54 -19.45 -37.73
CA LEU A 226 -0.59 -19.34 -36.81
C LEU A 226 -1.72 -18.50 -37.41
N VAL A 227 -1.38 -17.33 -37.97
CA VAL A 227 -2.36 -16.44 -38.63
C VAL A 227 -2.94 -17.13 -39.87
N ALA A 228 -2.10 -17.74 -40.71
CA ALA A 228 -2.57 -18.46 -41.88
C ALA A 228 -3.55 -19.60 -41.53
N LEU A 229 -3.29 -20.35 -40.45
CA LEU A 229 -4.20 -21.40 -39.97
C LEU A 229 -5.50 -20.83 -39.39
N ALA A 230 -5.45 -19.69 -38.70
CA ALA A 230 -6.63 -19.01 -38.19
C ALA A 230 -7.58 -18.56 -39.32
N GLU A 231 -7.02 -18.21 -40.48
CA GLU A 231 -7.74 -17.78 -41.67
C GLU A 231 -8.18 -18.92 -42.62
N ALA A 232 -7.60 -20.12 -42.46
CA ALA A 232 -7.85 -21.29 -43.29
C ALA A 232 -9.21 -21.96 -43.00
N ASP A 233 -9.65 -22.80 -43.95
CA ASP A 233 -10.86 -23.61 -43.77
C ASP A 233 -10.73 -24.53 -42.54
N PRO A 234 -11.72 -24.51 -41.62
CA PRO A 234 -11.66 -25.25 -40.37
C PRO A 234 -11.46 -26.76 -40.52
N ILE A 235 -12.04 -27.39 -41.53
CA ILE A 235 -11.94 -28.84 -41.71
C ILE A 235 -10.55 -29.20 -42.26
N GLY A 236 -10.02 -28.40 -43.18
CA GLY A 236 -8.72 -28.63 -43.80
C GLY A 236 -7.52 -28.33 -42.90
N ARG A 237 -7.66 -27.42 -41.92
CA ARG A 237 -6.54 -26.92 -41.11
C ARG A 237 -6.13 -27.81 -39.93
N GLU A 238 -7.03 -28.64 -39.40
CA GLU A 238 -6.81 -29.37 -38.13
C GLU A 238 -5.48 -30.16 -38.06
N PRO A 239 -5.09 -30.96 -39.09
CA PRO A 239 -3.82 -31.69 -39.02
C PRO A 239 -2.59 -30.78 -38.96
N ALA A 240 -2.65 -29.63 -39.61
CA ALA A 240 -1.57 -28.65 -39.60
C ALA A 240 -1.53 -27.89 -38.27
N LEU A 241 -2.69 -27.57 -37.70
CA LEU A 241 -2.78 -27.00 -36.36
C LEU A 241 -2.21 -27.94 -35.30
N ASP A 242 -2.59 -29.21 -35.29
CA ASP A 242 -2.06 -30.20 -34.35
C ASP A 242 -0.53 -30.35 -34.47
N ALA A 243 0.00 -30.30 -35.69
CA ALA A 243 1.44 -30.32 -35.93
C ALA A 243 2.14 -29.07 -35.36
N LEU A 244 1.53 -27.88 -35.54
CA LEU A 244 2.02 -26.62 -34.99
C LEU A 244 2.01 -26.62 -33.46
N LEU A 245 0.92 -27.10 -32.84
CA LEU A 245 0.80 -27.21 -31.38
C LEU A 245 1.86 -28.15 -30.80
N ALA A 246 2.07 -29.31 -31.44
CA ALA A 246 3.10 -30.26 -31.03
C ALA A 246 4.52 -29.70 -31.22
N ALA A 247 4.78 -28.95 -32.29
CA ALA A 247 6.05 -28.26 -32.49
C ALA A 247 6.29 -27.18 -31.43
N THR A 248 5.30 -26.33 -31.18
CA THR A 248 5.32 -25.28 -30.16
C THR A 248 5.62 -25.86 -28.79
N ARG A 249 4.92 -26.92 -28.39
CA ARG A 249 5.13 -27.58 -27.08
C ARG A 249 6.55 -28.11 -26.90
N ARG A 250 7.12 -28.73 -27.95
CA ARG A 250 8.50 -29.23 -27.92
C ARG A 250 9.51 -28.10 -27.80
N ASP A 251 9.30 -27.00 -28.51
CA ASP A 251 10.21 -25.86 -28.47
C ASP A 251 10.10 -25.08 -27.17
N HIS A 252 8.88 -24.92 -26.63
CA HIS A 252 8.63 -24.35 -25.32
C HIS A 252 9.38 -25.12 -24.22
N ALA A 253 9.30 -26.46 -24.22
CA ALA A 253 9.99 -27.29 -23.26
C ALA A 253 11.53 -27.09 -23.31
N LYS A 254 12.10 -26.98 -24.52
CA LYS A 254 13.54 -26.75 -24.71
C LYS A 254 13.97 -25.36 -24.24
N LEU A 255 13.24 -24.31 -24.63
CA LEU A 255 13.56 -22.92 -24.28
C LEU A 255 13.41 -22.70 -22.77
N SER A 256 12.35 -23.22 -22.17
CA SER A 256 12.15 -23.19 -20.72
C SER A 256 13.30 -23.84 -19.95
N GLU A 257 13.82 -24.97 -20.43
CA GLU A 257 14.99 -25.61 -19.84
C GLU A 257 16.26 -24.76 -19.99
N GLN A 258 16.49 -24.14 -21.15
CA GLN A 258 17.63 -23.24 -21.36
C GLN A 258 17.59 -22.02 -20.42
N ILE A 259 16.42 -21.39 -20.28
CA ILE A 259 16.17 -20.27 -19.35
C ILE A 259 16.37 -20.73 -17.90
N ALA A 260 16.06 -21.99 -17.59
CA ALA A 260 16.27 -22.57 -16.27
C ALA A 260 17.75 -22.84 -15.95
N ARG A 261 18.54 -23.24 -16.94
CA ARG A 261 19.98 -23.47 -16.81
C ARG A 261 20.78 -22.16 -16.71
N GLY A 262 20.36 -21.10 -17.40
CA GLY A 262 20.97 -19.76 -17.33
C GLY A 262 20.70 -18.99 -16.02
N ARG A 263 20.27 -19.67 -14.95
CA ARG A 263 19.89 -19.05 -13.66
C ARG A 263 21.12 -18.71 -12.82
N ASP A 264 21.23 -17.45 -12.42
CA ASP A 264 22.13 -17.05 -11.34
C ASP A 264 21.43 -17.22 -9.99
N ARG A 265 21.52 -18.45 -9.45
CA ARG A 265 20.92 -18.81 -8.16
C ARG A 265 21.53 -18.07 -6.97
N LEU A 266 22.76 -17.57 -7.10
CA LEU A 266 23.41 -16.80 -6.03
C LEU A 266 22.84 -15.39 -5.96
N LEU A 267 22.54 -14.78 -7.10
CA LEU A 267 21.86 -13.49 -7.19
C LEU A 267 20.43 -13.56 -6.62
N GLU A 268 19.68 -14.61 -6.97
CA GLU A 268 18.31 -14.85 -6.48
C GLU A 268 18.26 -15.11 -4.96
N ARG A 269 19.31 -15.72 -4.39
CA ARG A 269 19.41 -15.89 -2.92
C ARG A 269 19.87 -14.62 -2.22
N ALA A 270 20.72 -13.82 -2.86
CA ALA A 270 21.21 -12.56 -2.27
C ALA A 270 20.10 -11.51 -2.14
N SER A 271 19.08 -11.56 -3.00
CA SER A 271 17.92 -10.69 -2.92
C SER A 271 16.92 -11.09 -1.82
N GLN A 272 16.99 -12.33 -1.31
CA GLN A 272 16.19 -12.79 -0.18
C GLN A 272 16.90 -12.41 1.13
N ARG A 273 16.36 -11.42 1.85
CA ARG A 273 16.94 -10.95 3.12
C ARG A 273 16.39 -11.75 4.30
N ALA A 274 17.27 -12.09 5.24
CA ALA A 274 16.93 -12.88 6.44
C ALA A 274 15.97 -12.16 7.41
N GLU A 275 15.88 -10.83 7.34
CA GLU A 275 15.06 -10.00 8.23
C GLU A 275 13.63 -9.74 7.70
N ALA A 276 13.25 -10.35 6.57
CA ALA A 276 11.96 -10.10 5.92
C ALA A 276 10.76 -10.44 6.82
N ASP A 277 10.86 -11.50 7.64
CA ASP A 277 9.78 -11.88 8.56
C ASP A 277 9.63 -10.91 9.73
N THR A 278 10.74 -10.43 10.28
CA THR A 278 10.73 -9.42 11.34
C THR A 278 10.12 -8.11 10.84
N LEU A 279 10.49 -7.67 9.64
CA LEU A 279 9.89 -6.47 9.03
C LEU A 279 8.39 -6.64 8.77
N ARG A 280 7.98 -7.82 8.28
CA ARG A 280 6.55 -8.14 8.08
C ARG A 280 5.76 -8.09 9.40
N ALA A 281 6.31 -8.65 10.46
CA ALA A 281 5.68 -8.61 11.79
C ALA A 281 5.55 -7.17 12.28
N ALA A 282 6.63 -6.38 12.22
CA ALA A 282 6.60 -4.97 12.64
C ALA A 282 5.58 -4.14 11.85
N LEU A 283 5.47 -4.35 10.54
CA LEU A 283 4.45 -3.67 9.72
C LEU A 283 3.02 -4.12 10.03
N ALA A 284 2.83 -5.39 10.42
CA ALA A 284 1.53 -5.89 10.82
C ALA A 284 1.11 -5.38 12.20
N ASP A 285 2.07 -5.25 13.13
CA ASP A 285 1.85 -4.65 14.44
C ASP A 285 1.46 -3.16 14.29
N ASP A 286 2.14 -2.42 13.40
CA ASP A 286 1.81 -1.02 13.08
C ASP A 286 0.43 -0.87 12.44
N ASP A 287 0.06 -1.74 11.50
CA ASP A 287 -1.30 -1.74 10.89
C ASP A 287 -2.40 -2.06 11.92
N ALA A 288 -2.06 -2.78 13.01
CA ALA A 288 -2.99 -3.20 14.05
C ALA A 288 -3.07 -2.25 15.26
N ASP A 289 -2.25 -1.18 15.28
CA ASP A 289 -2.22 -0.24 16.40
C ASP A 289 -3.41 0.72 16.38
N ALA A 290 -4.50 0.27 17.01
CA ALA A 290 -5.73 1.05 17.14
C ALA A 290 -5.54 2.36 17.92
N ILE A 291 -4.59 2.40 18.87
CA ILE A 291 -4.35 3.60 19.69
C ILE A 291 -3.76 4.69 18.81
N THR A 292 -2.74 4.35 18.02
CA THR A 292 -2.15 5.30 17.06
C THR A 292 -3.20 5.77 16.03
N GLN A 293 -4.06 4.88 15.55
CA GLN A 293 -5.14 5.23 14.62
C GLN A 293 -6.13 6.22 15.22
N GLU A 294 -6.57 6.00 16.45
CA GLU A 294 -7.47 6.90 17.16
C GLU A 294 -6.81 8.26 17.43
N SER A 295 -5.57 8.27 17.93
CA SER A 295 -4.82 9.50 18.19
C SER A 295 -4.57 10.35 16.93
N MET A 296 -4.41 9.72 15.75
CA MET A 296 -4.31 10.47 14.49
C MET A 296 -5.61 11.20 14.15
N LEU A 297 -6.76 10.57 14.38
CA LEU A 297 -8.06 11.18 14.12
C LEU A 297 -8.38 12.29 15.12
N GLU A 298 -8.11 12.07 16.40
CA GLU A 298 -8.22 13.11 17.45
C GLU A 298 -7.34 14.33 17.15
N LEU A 299 -6.12 14.10 16.66
CA LEU A 299 -5.22 15.17 16.26
C LEU A 299 -5.78 16.02 15.11
N LEU A 300 -6.42 15.39 14.12
CA LEU A 300 -7.06 16.10 13.02
C LEU A 300 -8.28 16.89 13.50
N GLU A 301 -9.07 16.33 14.42
CA GLU A 301 -10.23 16.99 15.03
C GLU A 301 -9.82 18.28 15.77
N ALA A 302 -8.66 18.29 16.43
CA ALA A 302 -8.13 19.47 17.10
C ALA A 302 -7.92 20.68 16.17
N PHE A 303 -7.83 20.47 14.85
CA PHE A 303 -7.73 21.53 13.85
C PHE A 303 -9.05 21.83 13.12
N GLY A 304 -10.15 21.19 13.52
CA GLY A 304 -11.48 21.36 12.93
C GLY A 304 -11.76 20.46 11.73
N ILE A 305 -11.01 19.37 11.58
CA ILE A 305 -11.28 18.31 10.60
C ILE A 305 -12.07 17.22 11.33
N THR A 306 -13.40 17.22 11.16
CA THR A 306 -14.24 16.21 11.79
C THR A 306 -14.10 14.87 11.06
N HIS A 307 -14.40 13.78 11.76
CA HIS A 307 -14.31 12.44 11.20
C HIS A 307 -15.58 11.63 11.46
N GLU A 308 -16.24 11.14 10.41
CA GLU A 308 -17.46 10.33 10.50
C GLU A 308 -17.21 8.90 10.00
N PRO A 309 -17.45 7.85 10.80
CA PRO A 309 -17.27 6.47 10.35
C PRO A 309 -18.34 6.09 9.32
N LEU A 310 -17.92 5.66 8.13
CA LEU A 310 -18.80 5.23 7.03
C LEU A 310 -19.03 3.71 6.98
N GLY A 311 -18.41 2.96 7.90
CA GLY A 311 -18.41 1.49 7.93
C GLY A 311 -17.37 0.86 6.99
N GLY A 312 -17.08 -0.43 7.19
CA GLY A 312 -16.09 -1.17 6.40
C GLY A 312 -14.66 -0.63 6.51
N GLY A 313 -14.29 -0.06 7.67
CA GLY A 313 -12.97 0.52 7.89
C GLY A 313 -12.74 1.88 7.22
N ARG A 314 -13.79 2.53 6.72
CA ARG A 314 -13.74 3.86 6.10
C ARG A 314 -14.20 4.95 7.05
N VAL A 315 -13.62 6.14 6.89
CA VAL A 315 -13.96 7.36 7.61
C VAL A 315 -14.04 8.53 6.64
N LEU A 316 -15.03 9.40 6.79
CA LEU A 316 -15.12 10.66 6.07
C LEU A 316 -14.39 11.73 6.87
N LEU A 317 -13.39 12.38 6.28
CA LEU A 317 -12.73 13.56 6.85
C LEU A 317 -13.39 14.81 6.27
N ASP A 318 -13.96 15.65 7.11
CA ASP A 318 -14.63 16.88 6.70
C ASP A 318 -13.93 18.12 7.28
N PRO A 319 -13.35 19.00 6.44
CA PRO A 319 -12.69 20.22 6.89
C PRO A 319 -13.67 21.37 7.19
N GLU A 320 -14.96 21.12 7.47
CA GLU A 320 -16.00 22.15 7.69
C GLU A 320 -15.57 23.27 8.65
N TYR A 321 -14.90 22.93 9.75
CA TYR A 321 -14.47 23.88 10.78
C TYR A 321 -12.97 24.17 10.73
N LEU A 322 -12.30 23.89 9.62
CA LEU A 322 -10.87 24.06 9.49
C LEU A 322 -10.46 25.52 9.72
N THR A 323 -9.63 25.73 10.74
CA THR A 323 -9.22 27.08 11.18
C THR A 323 -7.85 27.51 10.67
N VAL A 324 -7.10 26.60 10.05
CA VAL A 324 -5.70 26.78 9.66
C VAL A 324 -5.44 26.32 8.23
N ASP A 325 -4.57 27.04 7.53
CA ASP A 325 -4.02 26.59 6.25
C ASP A 325 -2.94 25.51 6.48
N GLY A 326 -2.84 24.53 5.58
CA GLY A 326 -1.77 23.51 5.65
C GLY A 326 -2.19 22.09 5.24
N PHE A 327 -3.50 21.84 5.09
CA PHE A 327 -4.03 20.52 4.75
C PHE A 327 -4.36 20.39 3.26
N ASP A 328 -3.30 20.29 2.43
CA ASP A 328 -3.42 20.23 0.96
C ASP A 328 -4.35 19.11 0.47
N ALA A 329 -4.34 17.96 1.14
CA ALA A 329 -5.15 16.80 0.77
C ALA A 329 -6.67 17.06 0.87
N LEU A 330 -7.10 18.09 1.62
CA LEU A 330 -8.51 18.43 1.87
C LEU A 330 -8.95 19.75 1.21
N LYS A 331 -8.09 20.41 0.42
CA LYS A 331 -8.44 21.66 -0.30
C LYS A 331 -9.65 21.51 -1.25
N GLY A 332 -9.97 20.29 -1.67
CA GLY A 332 -11.12 19.97 -2.50
C GLY A 332 -12.42 19.69 -1.75
N GLY A 333 -12.44 19.85 -0.43
CA GLY A 333 -13.57 19.50 0.45
C GLY A 333 -13.38 18.15 1.15
N ALA A 334 -14.48 17.61 1.68
CA ALA A 334 -14.49 16.36 2.42
C ALA A 334 -13.95 15.18 1.58
N ARG A 335 -13.22 14.27 2.22
CA ARG A 335 -12.62 13.10 1.58
C ARG A 335 -12.74 11.85 2.43
N GLU A 336 -13.03 10.72 1.78
CA GLU A 336 -12.95 9.41 2.43
C GLU A 336 -11.49 8.99 2.65
N ALA A 337 -11.25 8.36 3.79
CA ALA A 337 -9.97 7.85 4.24
C ALA A 337 -10.14 6.47 4.89
N THR A 338 -9.03 5.75 5.06
CA THR A 338 -8.97 4.48 5.78
C THR A 338 -7.60 4.28 6.43
N CYS A 339 -7.56 3.65 7.59
CA CYS A 339 -6.33 3.16 8.21
C CYS A 339 -6.08 1.67 7.88
N ASP A 340 -7.04 0.99 7.21
CA ASP A 340 -6.92 -0.41 6.85
C ASP A 340 -6.22 -0.56 5.49
N ARG A 341 -5.04 -1.20 5.49
CA ARG A 341 -4.26 -1.45 4.28
C ARG A 341 -5.02 -2.26 3.23
N ARG A 342 -5.85 -3.23 3.63
CA ARG A 342 -6.62 -4.07 2.69
C ARG A 342 -7.68 -3.24 1.98
N VAL A 343 -8.34 -2.34 2.71
CA VAL A 343 -9.32 -1.41 2.13
C VAL A 343 -8.62 -0.44 1.19
N ALA A 344 -7.49 0.15 1.59
CA ALA A 344 -6.70 1.04 0.74
C ALA A 344 -6.22 0.38 -0.55
N LEU A 345 -5.79 -0.89 -0.51
CA LEU A 345 -5.36 -1.65 -1.70
C LEU A 345 -6.51 -1.99 -2.67
N ALA A 346 -7.75 -2.04 -2.18
CA ALA A 346 -8.94 -2.25 -3.00
C ALA A 346 -9.56 -0.95 -3.52
N ARG A 347 -9.29 0.17 -2.84
CA ARG A 347 -9.89 1.48 -3.06
C ARG A 347 -8.81 2.57 -3.13
N ASP A 348 -8.19 2.69 -4.29
CA ASP A 348 -7.14 3.70 -4.57
C ASP A 348 -7.61 5.16 -4.42
N ASP A 349 -8.93 5.40 -4.40
CA ASP A 349 -9.53 6.72 -4.25
C ASP A 349 -9.52 7.26 -2.82
N LEU A 350 -9.31 6.38 -1.83
CA LEU A 350 -9.26 6.72 -0.42
C LEU A 350 -7.89 7.28 -0.03
N LEU A 351 -7.87 8.15 0.97
CA LEU A 351 -6.64 8.48 1.69
C LEU A 351 -6.24 7.31 2.61
N TYR A 352 -5.10 6.69 2.37
CA TYR A 352 -4.54 5.71 3.31
C TYR A 352 -3.79 6.43 4.43
N LEU A 353 -4.42 6.54 5.60
CA LEU A 353 -3.84 7.23 6.75
C LEU A 353 -2.90 6.31 7.52
N ARG A 354 -1.70 6.83 7.75
CA ARG A 354 -0.66 6.29 8.61
C ARG A 354 0.04 7.45 9.31
N ALA A 355 0.83 7.16 10.33
CA ALA A 355 1.57 8.19 11.07
C ALA A 355 2.53 9.00 10.16
N ASP A 356 2.99 8.41 9.06
CA ASP A 356 3.85 9.05 8.05
C ASP A 356 3.07 9.73 6.91
N HIS A 357 1.75 9.73 6.94
CA HIS A 357 0.94 10.41 5.93
C HIS A 357 1.11 11.93 6.03
N PRO A 358 1.32 12.68 4.93
CA PRO A 358 1.56 14.12 4.98
C PRO A 358 0.49 14.92 5.72
N LEU A 359 -0.79 14.53 5.62
CA LEU A 359 -1.88 15.15 6.39
C LEU A 359 -1.64 15.06 7.90
N VAL A 360 -1.21 13.90 8.39
CA VAL A 360 -0.97 13.64 9.81
C VAL A 360 0.30 14.36 10.27
N GLN A 361 1.37 14.30 9.46
CA GLN A 361 2.62 15.02 9.73
C GLN A 361 2.39 16.53 9.82
N SER A 362 1.62 17.12 8.89
CA SER A 362 1.25 18.54 8.96
C SER A 362 0.49 18.87 10.26
N ALA A 363 -0.43 18.02 10.69
CA ALA A 363 -1.15 18.22 11.95
C ALA A 363 -0.20 18.14 13.16
N GLN A 364 0.74 17.20 13.15
CA GLN A 364 1.75 17.06 14.20
C GLN A 364 2.65 18.29 14.25
N ASP A 365 3.15 18.76 13.11
CA ASP A 365 4.00 19.94 13.03
C ASP A 365 3.27 21.21 13.49
N LEU A 366 2.01 21.38 13.09
CA LEU A 366 1.16 22.49 13.54
C LEU A 366 0.92 22.45 15.06
N MET A 367 0.69 21.26 15.62
CA MET A 367 0.46 21.11 17.06
C MET A 367 1.73 21.42 17.84
N LEU A 368 2.88 20.85 17.43
CA LEU A 368 4.17 21.02 18.09
C LEU A 368 4.76 22.42 17.93
N SER A 369 4.34 23.19 16.92
CA SER A 369 4.72 24.59 16.72
C SER A 369 3.78 25.60 17.40
N SER A 370 2.64 25.13 17.91
CA SER A 370 1.66 25.97 18.60
C SER A 370 2.08 26.29 20.04
N GLU A 371 1.57 27.39 20.58
CA GLU A 371 1.67 27.69 22.02
C GLU A 371 0.51 27.09 22.84
N LEU A 372 -0.48 26.50 22.16
CA LEU A 372 -1.66 25.93 22.79
C LEU A 372 -1.27 24.69 23.61
N GLY A 373 -1.62 24.70 24.90
CA GLY A 373 -1.27 23.62 25.83
C GLY A 373 0.05 23.81 26.58
N ASN A 374 0.87 24.80 26.22
CA ASN A 374 2.18 25.03 26.87
C ASN A 374 2.07 25.47 28.34
N ALA A 375 0.95 26.06 28.75
CA ALA A 375 0.72 26.45 30.13
C ALA A 375 -0.74 26.22 30.54
N CYS A 376 -0.98 25.39 31.56
CA CYS A 376 -2.32 25.13 32.07
C CYS A 376 -2.39 25.00 33.60
N LEU A 377 -3.59 25.19 34.14
CA LEU A 377 -3.94 24.92 35.52
C LEU A 377 -4.96 23.79 35.53
N LEU A 378 -4.76 22.81 36.40
CA LEU A 378 -5.69 21.73 36.66
C LEU A 378 -6.07 21.71 38.14
N ILE A 379 -7.37 21.60 38.41
CA ILE A 379 -7.87 21.28 39.75
C ILE A 379 -8.14 19.78 39.75
N ASP A 380 -7.46 19.07 40.63
CA ASP A 380 -7.63 17.62 40.79
C ASP A 380 -8.31 17.35 42.12
N ASP A 381 -9.54 16.84 42.05
CA ASP A 381 -10.42 16.61 43.20
C ASP A 381 -9.90 15.51 44.14
N THR A 382 -8.96 14.69 43.68
CA THR A 382 -8.38 13.57 44.44
C THR A 382 -7.17 13.99 45.27
N LEU A 383 -6.60 15.17 45.00
CA LEU A 383 -5.43 15.65 45.73
C LEU A 383 -5.75 15.97 47.19
N PRO A 384 -4.85 15.64 48.13
CA PRO A 384 -5.01 16.03 49.52
C PRO A 384 -5.16 17.55 49.68
N PRO A 385 -5.89 18.03 50.70
CA PRO A 385 -6.09 19.47 50.90
C PRO A 385 -4.77 20.26 50.95
N ARG A 386 -4.78 21.46 50.38
CA ARG A 386 -3.64 22.39 50.27
C ARG A 386 -2.44 21.82 49.52
N THR A 387 -2.67 20.93 48.56
CA THR A 387 -1.60 20.37 47.73
C THR A 387 -1.47 21.15 46.43
N ALA A 388 -0.23 21.38 46.01
CA ALA A 388 0.11 21.82 44.67
C ALA A 388 1.28 21.02 44.13
N LEU A 389 1.16 20.60 42.88
CA LEU A 389 2.18 19.91 42.11
C LEU A 389 2.46 20.72 40.85
N LEU A 390 3.71 20.75 40.43
CA LEU A 390 4.08 21.32 39.15
C LEU A 390 4.56 20.18 38.25
N GLU A 391 3.84 20.01 37.16
CA GLU A 391 4.19 19.12 36.08
C GLU A 391 4.80 19.94 34.94
N ALA A 392 5.96 19.53 34.45
CA ALA A 392 6.66 20.19 33.35
C ALA A 392 7.14 19.12 32.36
N VAL A 393 6.87 19.35 31.08
CA VAL A 393 7.37 18.51 29.98
C VAL A 393 8.53 19.26 29.34
N TYR A 394 9.70 18.63 29.38
CA TYR A 394 10.87 19.09 28.64
C TYR A 394 11.03 18.22 27.39
N VAL A 395 11.34 18.79 26.24
CA VAL A 395 11.68 18.01 25.04
C VAL A 395 13.19 18.01 24.90
N LEU A 396 13.79 16.82 24.95
CA LEU A 396 15.21 16.62 24.69
C LEU A 396 15.44 16.60 23.18
N GLU A 397 16.19 17.58 22.69
CA GLU A 397 16.49 17.75 21.27
C GLU A 397 18.00 17.87 21.05
N CYS A 398 18.48 17.40 19.90
CA CYS A 398 19.85 17.54 19.44
C CYS A 398 19.88 18.34 18.14
N ILE A 399 20.49 19.52 18.17
CA ILE A 399 20.63 20.36 16.98
C ILE A 399 21.93 19.95 16.27
N ALA A 400 21.81 19.32 15.11
CA ALA A 400 22.92 18.84 14.30
C ALA A 400 22.61 18.99 12.79
N ASP A 401 23.60 18.70 11.94
CA ASP A 401 23.38 18.64 10.48
C ASP A 401 22.31 17.58 10.16
N ALA A 402 21.30 17.94 9.38
CA ALA A 402 20.20 17.06 9.00
C ALA A 402 20.67 15.77 8.31
N ARG A 403 21.85 15.78 7.66
CA ARG A 403 22.45 14.59 7.03
C ARG A 403 22.83 13.50 8.03
N LEU A 404 23.01 13.83 9.30
CA LEU A 404 23.38 12.86 10.33
C LEU A 404 22.16 12.04 10.82
N ASP A 405 20.94 12.51 10.56
CA ASP A 405 19.71 11.83 11.00
C ASP A 405 19.75 11.41 12.48
N VAL A 406 20.08 12.36 13.37
CA VAL A 406 20.22 12.10 14.81
C VAL A 406 18.95 11.50 15.41
N ALA A 407 17.78 11.86 14.86
CA ALA A 407 16.47 11.37 15.29
C ALA A 407 16.34 9.85 15.22
N ARG A 408 17.14 9.16 14.38
CA ARG A 408 17.23 7.70 14.34
C ARG A 408 17.64 7.08 15.69
N PHE A 409 18.40 7.80 16.52
CA PHE A 409 18.89 7.33 17.82
C PHE A 409 18.40 8.17 19.00
N LEU A 410 18.16 9.45 18.76
CA LEU A 410 17.63 10.39 19.75
C LEU A 410 16.58 11.28 19.08
N PRO A 411 15.35 10.76 18.84
CA PRO A 411 14.24 11.59 18.39
C PRO A 411 13.90 12.62 19.48
N PRO A 412 13.18 13.72 19.15
CA PRO A 412 12.65 14.64 20.16
C PRO A 412 11.92 13.87 21.25
N THR A 413 12.53 13.81 22.45
CA THR A 413 12.08 12.88 23.49
C THR A 413 11.46 13.69 24.64
N PRO A 414 10.15 13.54 24.91
CA PRO A 414 9.52 14.22 26.03
C PRO A 414 9.98 13.62 27.37
N LEU A 415 10.37 14.49 28.28
CA LEU A 415 10.82 14.22 29.63
C LEU A 415 9.84 14.90 30.60
N ARG A 416 8.87 14.12 31.08
CA ARG A 416 7.85 14.57 32.02
C ARG A 416 8.40 14.59 33.45
N MET A 417 8.36 15.76 34.09
CA MET A 417 8.82 15.99 35.46
C MET A 417 7.65 16.45 36.32
N VAL A 418 7.43 15.82 37.47
CA VAL A 418 6.44 16.26 38.46
C VAL A 418 7.12 16.51 39.78
N VAL A 419 6.95 17.70 40.36
CA VAL A 419 7.49 18.06 41.67
C VAL A 419 6.42 18.63 42.59
N ASP A 420 6.58 18.41 43.89
CA ASP A 420 5.72 19.01 44.91
C ASP A 420 6.29 20.34 45.44
N THR A 421 5.54 20.99 46.33
CA THR A 421 5.94 22.26 46.96
C THR A 421 7.17 22.15 47.87
N ARG A 422 7.65 20.94 48.17
CA ARG A 422 8.91 20.66 48.88
C ARG A 422 10.06 20.35 47.93
N LEU A 423 9.87 20.59 46.62
CA LEU A 423 10.83 20.35 45.55
C LEU A 423 11.22 18.87 45.41
N GLN A 424 10.35 17.95 45.85
CA GLN A 424 10.55 16.51 45.72
C GLN A 424 9.82 15.97 44.48
N ARG A 425 10.47 15.03 43.77
CA ARG A 425 9.87 14.39 42.60
C ARG A 425 8.70 13.50 42.99
N ARG A 426 7.68 13.47 42.12
CA ARG A 426 6.46 12.68 42.22
C ARG A 426 6.23 11.90 40.93
N ASP A 427 7.19 11.05 40.57
CA ASP A 427 7.22 10.35 39.28
C ASP A 427 5.99 9.44 39.05
N GLY A 428 5.31 8.99 40.11
CA GLY A 428 4.08 8.19 40.02
C GLY A 428 2.78 8.99 39.93
N PHE A 429 2.84 10.33 39.86
CA PHE A 429 1.64 11.16 39.78
C PHE A 429 0.99 11.07 38.40
N VAL A 430 -0.28 10.70 38.39
CA VAL A 430 -1.16 10.75 37.23
C VAL A 430 -2.38 11.56 37.65
N ALA A 431 -2.74 12.56 36.86
CA ALA A 431 -3.92 13.37 37.12
C ALA A 431 -5.19 12.50 37.00
N ASP A 432 -6.17 12.81 37.85
CA ASP A 432 -7.46 12.13 37.82
C ASP A 432 -8.21 12.36 36.50
N ALA A 433 -8.76 11.28 35.91
CA ALA A 433 -9.37 11.31 34.59
C ALA A 433 -10.63 12.18 34.54
N ASP A 434 -11.46 12.13 35.58
CA ASP A 434 -12.67 12.96 35.67
C ASP A 434 -12.31 14.46 35.81
N SER A 435 -11.23 14.75 36.54
CA SER A 435 -10.71 16.10 36.70
C SER A 435 -10.15 16.65 35.38
N VAL A 436 -9.45 15.82 34.60
CA VAL A 436 -8.97 16.18 33.25
C VAL A 436 -10.14 16.40 32.29
N ALA A 437 -11.17 15.55 32.33
CA ALA A 437 -12.34 15.66 31.46
C ALA A 437 -13.15 16.96 31.70
N LYS A 438 -13.17 17.47 32.93
CA LYS A 438 -13.81 18.76 33.29
C LYS A 438 -12.91 19.97 33.06
N ALA A 439 -11.65 19.77 32.67
CA ALA A 439 -10.71 20.87 32.50
C ALA A 439 -11.18 21.77 31.33
N GLY A 440 -11.31 23.08 31.60
CA GLY A 440 -11.82 24.04 30.62
C GLY A 440 -13.31 24.39 30.78
N ASP A 441 -14.09 23.60 31.54
CA ASP A 441 -15.52 23.87 31.79
C ASP A 441 -15.75 25.20 32.53
N ARG A 442 -14.77 25.64 33.31
CA ARG A 442 -14.87 26.85 34.13
C ARG A 442 -13.61 27.71 34.00
N PRO A 443 -13.75 29.01 33.69
CA PRO A 443 -12.63 29.94 33.77
C PRO A 443 -12.27 30.25 35.24
N PHE A 444 -10.97 30.37 35.52
CA PHE A 444 -10.46 30.73 36.85
C PHE A 444 -9.67 32.04 36.80
N ASP A 445 -9.90 32.93 37.76
CA ASP A 445 -9.11 34.13 37.94
C ASP A 445 -7.94 33.87 38.90
N LEU A 446 -6.72 33.82 38.36
CA LEU A 446 -5.48 33.63 39.12
C LEU A 446 -4.87 34.95 39.64
N THR A 447 -5.47 36.09 39.31
CA THR A 447 -4.97 37.41 39.73
C THR A 447 -4.76 37.51 41.25
N PRO A 448 -5.65 36.99 42.11
CA PRO A 448 -5.45 37.03 43.57
C PRO A 448 -4.22 36.22 44.04
N MET A 449 -3.81 35.21 43.28
CA MET A 449 -2.72 34.29 43.65
C MET A 449 -1.37 34.66 43.04
N ARG A 450 -1.30 35.75 42.25
CA ARG A 450 -0.10 36.14 41.50
C ARG A 450 1.18 36.16 42.35
N LYS A 451 1.11 36.67 43.60
CA LYS A 451 2.26 36.71 44.52
C LYS A 451 2.69 35.32 45.00
N VAL A 452 1.72 34.44 45.29
CA VAL A 452 1.97 33.07 45.72
C VAL A 452 2.56 32.26 44.57
N LEU A 453 2.00 32.37 43.37
CA LEU A 453 2.50 31.68 42.19
C LEU A 453 3.91 32.17 41.81
N ALA A 454 4.18 33.48 41.90
CA ALA A 454 5.49 34.05 41.63
C ALA A 454 6.57 33.58 42.63
N SER A 455 6.21 33.20 43.86
CA SER A 455 7.18 32.63 44.82
C SER A 455 7.26 31.10 44.75
N LEU A 456 6.18 30.42 44.36
CA LEU A 456 6.08 28.97 44.37
C LEU A 456 6.59 28.31 43.08
N VAL A 457 6.20 28.82 41.91
CA VAL A 457 6.44 28.16 40.62
C VAL A 457 7.92 28.20 40.21
N PRO A 458 8.67 29.33 40.29
CA PRO A 458 10.07 29.37 39.89
C PRO A 458 11.00 28.34 40.56
N PRO A 459 10.97 28.12 41.90
CA PRO A 459 11.81 27.09 42.52
C PRO A 459 11.38 25.67 42.11
N MET A 460 10.08 25.43 41.92
CA MET A 460 9.58 24.15 41.40
C MET A 460 10.06 23.89 39.96
N LEU A 461 10.01 24.91 39.08
CA LEU A 461 10.58 24.82 37.74
C LEU A 461 12.08 24.52 37.77
N GLY A 462 12.85 25.18 38.64
CA GLY A 462 14.28 24.91 38.80
C GLY A 462 14.58 23.48 39.26
N ALA A 463 13.73 22.92 40.13
CA ALA A 463 13.81 21.51 40.53
C ALA A 463 13.50 20.57 39.35
N CYS A 464 12.46 20.87 38.56
CA CYS A 464 12.15 20.13 37.33
C CYS A 464 13.28 20.20 36.31
N GLU A 465 13.88 21.38 36.08
CA GLU A 465 14.99 21.54 35.13
C GLU A 465 16.21 20.71 35.54
N THR A 466 16.55 20.73 36.84
CA THR A 466 17.65 19.93 37.39
C THR A 466 17.40 18.43 37.19
N ALA A 467 16.16 17.99 37.45
CA ALA A 467 15.74 16.62 37.23
C ALA A 467 15.78 16.23 35.74
N ALA A 468 15.26 17.08 34.85
CA ALA A 468 15.25 16.85 33.41
C ALA A 468 16.66 16.78 32.83
N ARG A 469 17.60 17.64 33.26
CA ARG A 469 19.01 17.59 32.83
C ARG A 469 19.69 16.29 33.24
N ARG A 470 19.40 15.78 34.45
CA ARG A 470 19.93 14.50 34.93
C ARG A 470 19.40 13.33 34.09
N ASP A 471 18.09 13.29 33.89
CA ASP A 471 17.46 12.20 33.15
C ASP A 471 17.83 12.25 31.66
N ALA A 472 17.93 13.45 31.07
CA ALA A 472 18.43 13.66 29.71
C ALA A 472 19.83 13.09 29.50
N ALA A 473 20.74 13.25 30.48
CA ALA A 473 22.09 12.69 30.37
C ALA A 473 22.08 11.16 30.25
N ALA A 474 21.14 10.47 30.91
CA ALA A 474 20.98 9.02 30.80
C ALA A 474 20.43 8.61 29.42
N VAL A 475 19.46 9.37 28.89
CA VAL A 475 18.92 9.14 27.54
C VAL A 475 19.99 9.35 26.47
N VAL A 476 20.77 10.45 26.55
CA VAL A 476 21.88 10.74 25.64
C VAL A 476 22.95 9.64 25.69
N ALA A 477 23.32 9.16 26.88
CA ALA A 477 24.28 8.07 27.03
C ALA A 477 23.78 6.77 26.38
N THR A 478 22.48 6.48 26.52
CA THR A 478 21.83 5.32 25.89
C THR A 478 21.85 5.44 24.36
N ALA A 479 21.50 6.62 23.82
CA ALA A 479 21.56 6.89 22.39
C ALA A 479 22.99 6.77 21.83
N ALA A 480 24.00 7.29 22.54
CA ALA A 480 25.40 7.17 22.15
C ALA A 480 25.88 5.71 22.12
N ALA A 481 25.49 4.91 23.12
CA ALA A 481 25.78 3.48 23.12
C ALA A 481 25.09 2.74 21.96
N ALA A 482 23.86 3.13 21.59
CA ALA A 482 23.14 2.56 20.45
C ALA A 482 23.81 2.92 19.11
N VAL A 483 24.22 4.19 18.91
CA VAL A 483 25.02 4.63 17.74
C VAL A 483 26.26 3.76 17.61
N GLN A 484 27.02 3.63 18.70
CA GLN A 484 28.27 2.89 18.69
C GLN A 484 28.04 1.41 18.35
N ALA A 485 27.10 0.74 19.04
CA ALA A 485 26.81 -0.66 18.80
C ALA A 485 26.35 -0.93 17.35
N ARG A 486 25.48 -0.07 16.81
CA ARG A 486 24.93 -0.21 15.45
C ARG A 486 26.00 0.02 14.38
N LEU A 487 26.64 1.18 14.41
CA LEU A 487 27.58 1.58 13.36
C LEU A 487 28.89 0.79 13.44
N ASP A 488 29.40 0.46 14.62
CA ASP A 488 30.60 -0.40 14.72
C ASP A 488 30.34 -1.79 14.17
N SER A 489 29.14 -2.35 14.39
CA SER A 489 28.73 -3.63 13.80
C SER A 489 28.65 -3.56 12.26
N GLU A 490 28.05 -2.49 11.72
CA GLU A 490 27.97 -2.27 10.27
C GLU A 490 29.35 -2.04 9.64
N ILE A 491 30.21 -1.24 10.27
CA ILE A 491 31.60 -1.00 9.84
C ILE A 491 32.36 -2.33 9.81
N ALA A 492 32.32 -3.11 10.90
CA ALA A 492 33.01 -4.40 10.96
C ALA A 492 32.50 -5.39 9.90
N ARG A 493 31.19 -5.39 9.64
CA ARG A 493 30.59 -6.19 8.56
C ARG A 493 31.09 -5.72 7.19
N LEU A 494 31.13 -4.42 6.96
CA LEU A 494 31.53 -3.81 5.69
C LEU A 494 33.01 -4.03 5.40
N GLU A 495 33.88 -3.92 6.39
CA GLU A 495 35.31 -4.26 6.30
C GLU A 495 35.53 -5.73 5.99
N SER A 496 34.75 -6.61 6.64
CA SER A 496 34.80 -8.04 6.35
C SER A 496 34.40 -8.33 4.89
N LEU A 497 33.39 -7.62 4.37
CA LEU A 497 32.97 -7.70 2.99
C LEU A 497 34.01 -7.15 2.02
N ALA A 498 34.63 -6.01 2.32
CA ALA A 498 35.65 -5.38 1.45
C ALA A 498 36.86 -6.29 1.20
N ARG A 499 37.21 -7.15 2.16
CA ARG A 499 38.29 -8.16 1.99
C ARG A 499 37.97 -9.22 0.94
N VAL A 500 36.69 -9.45 0.63
CA VAL A 500 36.25 -10.55 -0.24
C VAL A 500 35.39 -10.11 -1.42
N ASN A 501 35.04 -8.82 -1.50
CA ASN A 501 34.18 -8.25 -2.54
C ASN A 501 34.77 -6.93 -3.07
N PRO A 502 35.21 -6.89 -4.34
CA PRO A 502 35.80 -5.68 -4.93
C PRO A 502 34.78 -4.56 -5.17
N ALA A 503 33.47 -4.82 -5.06
CA ALA A 503 32.43 -3.80 -5.20
C ALA A 503 32.28 -2.89 -3.96
N VAL A 504 32.96 -3.20 -2.85
CA VAL A 504 32.94 -2.37 -1.64
C VAL A 504 34.21 -1.51 -1.62
N SER A 505 34.02 -0.20 -1.66
CA SER A 505 35.14 0.74 -1.68
C SER A 505 35.62 1.07 -0.26
N ALA A 506 36.87 1.49 -0.13
CA ALA A 506 37.38 2.02 1.14
C ALA A 506 36.64 3.32 1.55
N ALA A 507 36.10 4.06 0.58
CA ALA A 507 35.30 5.25 0.81
C ALA A 507 33.99 4.93 1.56
N ASP A 508 33.35 3.79 1.28
CA ASP A 508 32.11 3.39 1.96
C ASP A 508 32.33 3.13 3.46
N VAL A 509 33.44 2.46 3.80
CA VAL A 509 33.82 2.22 5.22
C VAL A 509 34.19 3.53 5.91
N GLN A 510 34.91 4.40 5.21
CA GLN A 510 35.32 5.68 5.76
C GLN A 510 34.10 6.60 6.00
N ALA A 511 33.12 6.61 5.10
CA ALA A 511 31.89 7.38 5.27
C ALA A 511 31.11 6.97 6.54
N LEU A 512 30.97 5.66 6.81
CA LEU A 512 30.30 5.18 8.03
C LEU A 512 31.07 5.56 9.32
N ARG A 513 32.40 5.56 9.27
CA ARG A 513 33.23 6.00 10.40
C ARG A 513 33.05 7.49 10.66
N GLU A 514 33.05 8.30 9.62
CA GLU A 514 32.80 9.74 9.70
C GLU A 514 31.40 10.04 10.23
N GLU A 515 30.38 9.32 9.76
CA GLU A 515 29.01 9.42 10.28
C GLU A 515 28.93 9.09 11.77
N ARG A 516 29.53 7.96 12.20
CA ARG A 516 29.59 7.55 13.60
C ARG A 516 30.25 8.61 14.47
N ASP A 517 31.43 9.08 14.06
CA ASP A 517 32.21 10.03 14.85
C ASP A 517 31.49 11.39 14.94
N ALA A 518 30.84 11.82 13.86
CA ALA A 518 30.02 13.03 13.84
C ALA A 518 28.78 12.91 14.75
N LEU A 519 28.09 11.76 14.75
CA LEU A 519 26.96 11.49 15.65
C LEU A 519 27.37 11.51 17.11
N LEU A 520 28.47 10.82 17.46
CA LEU A 520 28.99 10.78 18.83
C LEU A 520 29.50 12.15 19.30
N ALA A 521 29.97 13.00 18.39
CA ALA A 521 30.33 14.38 18.70
C ALA A 521 29.10 15.29 18.90
N ALA A 522 28.00 15.04 18.18
CA ALA A 522 26.79 15.86 18.25
C ALA A 522 25.91 15.56 19.48
N LEU A 523 25.75 14.28 19.85
CA LEU A 523 24.85 13.85 20.93
C LEU A 523 25.07 14.54 22.28
N PRO A 524 26.32 14.78 22.76
CA PRO A 524 26.56 15.52 24.00
C PRO A 524 26.03 16.97 23.99
N GLY A 525 25.78 17.52 22.80
CA GLY A 525 25.18 18.84 22.61
C GLY A 525 23.66 18.88 22.84
N ALA A 526 23.00 17.72 22.99
CA ALA A 526 21.56 17.64 23.21
C ALA A 526 21.15 18.28 24.54
N ARG A 527 20.03 19.02 24.54
CA ARG A 527 19.56 19.74 25.72
C ARG A 527 18.05 19.62 25.89
N PRO A 528 17.55 19.47 27.13
CA PRO A 528 16.13 19.57 27.40
C PRO A 528 15.68 21.03 27.27
N ARG A 529 14.72 21.30 26.40
CA ARG A 529 13.99 22.57 26.27
C ARG A 529 12.67 22.45 27.01
N LEU A 530 12.29 23.43 27.82
CA LEU A 530 10.95 23.45 28.43
C LEU A 530 9.91 23.67 27.33
N ASP A 531 8.90 22.82 27.30
CA ASP A 531 7.86 22.83 26.27
C ASP A 531 6.48 23.13 26.86
N ALA A 532 6.05 22.37 27.87
CA ALA A 532 4.78 22.59 28.54
C ALA A 532 4.88 22.54 30.07
N VAL A 533 3.99 23.27 30.74
CA VAL A 533 3.86 23.34 32.20
C VAL A 533 2.40 23.25 32.62
N ARG A 534 2.09 22.37 33.56
CA ARG A 534 0.79 22.24 34.21
C ARG A 534 0.93 22.39 35.71
N LEU A 535 0.27 23.39 36.29
CA LEU A 535 0.11 23.49 37.73
C LEU A 535 -1.13 22.67 38.14
N VAL A 536 -0.96 21.65 38.97
CA VAL A 536 -2.06 20.82 39.48
C VAL A 536 -2.29 21.13 40.96
N THR A 537 -3.52 21.42 41.35
CA THR A 537 -3.84 21.87 42.71
C THR A 537 -5.05 21.16 43.27
N SER A 538 -5.11 20.98 44.59
CA SER A 538 -6.34 20.55 45.26
C SER A 538 -7.42 21.65 45.20
N PRO A 539 -8.71 21.32 45.32
CA PRO A 539 -9.81 22.29 45.17
C PRO A 539 -9.74 23.48 46.14
N ASP A 540 -9.21 23.26 47.34
CA ASP A 540 -9.08 24.27 48.38
C ASP A 540 -7.82 25.16 48.23
N PHE A 541 -6.87 24.76 47.38
CA PHE A 541 -5.59 25.48 47.22
C PHE A 541 -5.80 26.92 46.72
N LEU A 542 -6.73 27.11 45.79
CA LEU A 542 -7.05 28.45 45.26
C LEU A 542 -7.77 29.35 46.29
N LEU A 543 -8.32 28.75 47.36
CA LEU A 543 -9.01 29.46 48.43
C LEU A 543 -8.06 29.87 49.57
N LEU A 544 -6.78 29.50 49.50
CA LEU A 544 -5.75 29.90 50.46
C LEU A 544 -5.45 31.39 50.37
N ARG A 545 -6.35 32.22 50.92
CA ARG A 545 -6.10 33.63 51.18
C ARG A 545 -5.10 33.75 52.34
N ARG A 546 -3.81 33.86 52.02
CA ARG A 546 -2.82 34.74 52.70
C ARG A 546 -1.43 34.60 52.14
#